data_AF-A0A8J5BVT4-F1
#
_entry.id   AF-A0A8J5BVT4-F1
#
_cell.length_a   1.000
_cell.length_b   1.000
_cell.length_c   1.000
_cell.angle_alpha   90.00
_cell.angle_beta   90.00
_cell.angle_gamma   90.00
#
_symmetry.space_group_name_H-M   'P 1'
#
loop_
_entity.id
_entity.type
_entity.pdbx_description
1 polymer ?
#
loop_
_entity_poly.entity_id
_entity_poly.type
_entity_poly.pdbx_seq_one_letter_code
_entity_poly.pdbx_strand_id
1 'polypeptide(L)'
;MYDESGMLRYVEGVFLCHEFGTPYVFLLQLPNNFFKLPGEYLDPDEEDEEAGLLRKLADKLSPENGGEEENSKSWKVLDCLAQWWRPNFEVFMYPFLPPHISRPKECKKTFLISLPEKIAFFVPSNMTFLAVPLFELYDSPARYGPQLCALPHYLSRYNFECVDKNGVVVSQFPGSAPYKHKDEDSGMQA
;
A
#
# COMPACT_ATOMS: atom_id res chain seq x y z
N MET A 1 -7.27 -12.85 -25.11
CA MET A 1 -6.84 -12.58 -23.72
C MET A 1 -7.69 -13.30 -22.68
N TYR A 2 -8.92 -12.87 -22.32
CA TYR A 2 -9.71 -13.61 -21.30
C TYR A 2 -10.02 -15.06 -21.71
N ASP A 3 -10.28 -15.30 -22.99
CA ASP A 3 -10.57 -16.65 -23.48
C ASP A 3 -9.34 -17.58 -23.48
N GLU A 4 -8.14 -17.02 -23.38
CA GLU A 4 -6.87 -17.77 -23.42
C GLU A 4 -6.29 -17.96 -22.02
N SER A 5 -6.24 -16.91 -21.20
CA SER A 5 -5.62 -16.92 -19.87
C SER A 5 -6.62 -16.90 -18.70
N GLY A 6 -7.91 -16.80 -18.99
CA GLY A 6 -8.95 -16.73 -17.98
C GLY A 6 -9.02 -15.38 -17.26
N MET A 7 -9.32 -15.43 -15.96
CA MET A 7 -9.48 -14.25 -15.13
C MET A 7 -8.15 -13.53 -14.88
N LEU A 8 -8.13 -12.21 -15.08
CA LEU A 8 -6.99 -11.38 -14.74
C LEU A 8 -6.79 -11.32 -13.23
N ARG A 9 -5.54 -11.40 -12.80
CA ARG A 9 -5.15 -11.26 -11.39
C ARG A 9 -4.30 -10.02 -11.25
N TYR A 10 -4.76 -9.07 -10.45
CA TYR A 10 -4.02 -7.85 -10.13
C TYR A 10 -3.68 -7.86 -8.65
N VAL A 11 -2.43 -7.56 -8.33
CA VAL A 11 -1.97 -7.49 -6.94
C VAL A 11 -1.39 -6.11 -6.67
N GLU A 12 -1.69 -5.55 -5.50
CA GLU A 12 -1.20 -4.25 -5.06
C GLU A 12 -0.78 -4.27 -3.59
N GLY A 13 0.23 -3.48 -3.27
CA GLY A 13 0.85 -3.39 -1.96
C GLY A 13 0.49 -2.10 -1.24
N VAL A 14 0.10 -2.21 0.03
CA VAL A 14 -0.06 -1.10 0.97
C VAL A 14 1.20 -1.01 1.79
N PHE A 15 1.91 0.11 1.64
CA PHE A 15 3.03 0.48 2.49
C PHE A 15 2.57 1.51 3.51
N LEU A 16 2.99 1.33 4.76
CA LEU A 16 2.71 2.25 5.84
C LEU A 16 3.96 2.98 6.28
N CYS A 17 3.80 4.24 6.65
CA CYS A 17 4.76 5.00 7.43
C CYS A 17 4.01 5.79 8.50
N HIS A 18 4.73 6.60 9.28
CA HIS A 18 4.10 7.54 10.18
C HIS A 18 4.81 8.88 10.15
N GLU A 19 4.04 9.94 10.37
CA GLU A 19 4.53 11.28 10.60
C GLU A 19 3.85 11.82 11.86
N PHE A 20 4.62 12.39 12.78
CA PHE A 20 4.14 12.84 14.10
C PHE A 20 3.28 11.79 14.82
N GLY A 21 3.65 10.51 14.71
CA GLY A 21 2.92 9.42 15.34
C GLY A 21 1.52 9.20 14.78
N THR A 22 1.23 9.63 13.55
CA THR A 22 -0.01 9.35 12.82
C THR A 22 0.30 8.42 11.65
N PRO A 23 -0.50 7.36 11.38
CA PRO A 23 -0.24 6.44 10.25
C PRO A 23 -0.62 7.04 8.90
N TYR A 24 0.26 6.85 7.91
CA TYR A 24 0.11 7.27 6.53
C TYR A 24 0.27 6.06 5.60
N VAL A 25 -0.45 6.09 4.48
CA VAL A 25 -0.32 5.13 3.38
C VAL A 25 0.44 5.78 2.25
N PHE A 26 1.42 5.07 1.68
CA PHE A 26 2.06 5.52 0.46
C PHE A 26 1.20 5.25 -0.79
N LEU A 27 1.05 6.25 -1.63
CA LEU A 27 0.34 6.21 -2.90
C LEU A 27 1.22 6.73 -4.04
N LEU A 28 0.97 6.23 -5.24
CA LEU A 28 1.47 6.81 -6.48
C LEU A 28 0.43 7.80 -7.02
N GLN A 29 0.82 9.06 -7.17
CA GLN A 29 0.07 10.07 -7.91
C GLN A 29 0.53 10.08 -9.37
N LEU A 30 -0.42 9.88 -10.27
CA LEU A 30 -0.27 9.97 -11.71
C LEU A 30 -0.84 11.32 -12.21
N PRO A 31 -0.61 11.69 -13.49
CA PRO A 31 -1.23 12.87 -14.08
C PRO A 31 -2.75 12.89 -13.89
N ASN A 32 -3.33 14.09 -13.88
CA ASN A 32 -4.76 14.33 -13.61
C ASN A 32 -5.21 13.93 -12.20
N ASN A 33 -4.31 13.95 -11.21
CA ASN A 33 -4.60 13.59 -9.82
C ASN A 33 -5.21 12.19 -9.68
N PHE A 34 -4.75 11.25 -10.50
CA PHE A 34 -5.13 9.85 -10.36
C PHE A 34 -4.21 9.19 -9.33
N PHE A 35 -4.78 8.64 -8.26
CA PHE A 35 -4.03 7.98 -7.20
C PHE A 35 -4.20 6.48 -7.31
N LYS A 36 -3.11 5.74 -7.09
CA LYS A 36 -3.15 4.27 -7.02
C LYS A 36 -2.14 3.74 -6.01
N LEU A 37 -2.38 2.51 -5.55
CA LEU A 37 -1.36 1.72 -4.87
C LEU A 37 -0.34 1.20 -5.89
N PRO A 38 0.92 0.98 -5.46
CA PRO A 38 1.88 0.25 -6.27
C PRO A 38 1.43 -1.21 -6.41
N GLY A 39 1.43 -1.72 -7.65
CA GLY A 39 0.89 -3.03 -7.96
C GLY A 39 0.92 -3.32 -9.46
N GLU A 40 0.74 -4.57 -9.83
CA GLU A 40 0.79 -5.03 -11.21
C GLU A 40 -0.07 -6.28 -11.45
N TYR A 41 -0.37 -6.54 -12.72
CA TYR A 41 -0.94 -7.81 -13.15
C TYR A 41 0.07 -8.95 -12.99
N LEU A 42 -0.45 -10.08 -12.50
CA LEU A 42 0.31 -11.33 -12.45
C LEU A 42 0.23 -12.04 -13.79
N ASP A 43 1.32 -12.73 -14.12
CA ASP A 43 1.37 -13.61 -15.27
C ASP A 43 0.44 -14.83 -15.02
N PRO A 44 -0.18 -15.42 -16.06
CA PRO A 44 -1.16 -16.50 -15.88
C PRO A 44 -0.59 -17.74 -15.18
N ASP A 45 0.71 -17.98 -15.31
CA ASP A 45 1.47 -19.07 -14.71
C ASP A 45 1.99 -18.78 -13.30
N GLU A 46 1.84 -17.54 -12.79
CA GLU A 46 2.26 -17.19 -11.44
C GLU A 46 1.34 -17.85 -10.39
N GLU A 47 1.77 -18.88 -9.67
CA GLU A 47 0.91 -19.53 -8.67
C GLU A 47 0.86 -18.75 -7.34
N ASP A 48 1.99 -18.20 -6.91
CA ASP A 48 2.14 -17.48 -5.65
C ASP A 48 1.95 -15.97 -5.86
N GLU A 49 0.78 -15.48 -5.46
CA GLU A 49 0.42 -14.07 -5.63
C GLU A 49 1.25 -13.12 -4.75
N GLU A 50 1.71 -13.58 -3.58
CA GLU A 50 2.51 -12.78 -2.66
C GLU A 50 3.95 -12.66 -3.19
N ALA A 51 4.55 -13.77 -3.60
CA ALA A 51 5.86 -13.77 -4.24
C ALA A 51 5.84 -12.97 -5.55
N GLY A 52 4.78 -13.15 -6.36
CA GLY A 52 4.56 -12.38 -7.58
C GLY A 52 4.47 -10.88 -7.30
N LEU A 53 3.72 -10.45 -6.28
CA LEU A 53 3.64 -9.04 -5.87
C LEU A 53 5.02 -8.50 -5.50
N LEU A 54 5.75 -9.16 -4.60
CA LEU A 54 7.07 -8.71 -4.15
C LEU A 54 8.04 -8.56 -5.33
N ARG A 55 8.05 -9.52 -6.26
CA ARG A 55 8.86 -9.44 -7.48
C ARG A 55 8.50 -8.24 -8.34
N LYS A 56 7.21 -8.09 -8.68
CA LYS A 56 6.75 -6.97 -9.53
C LYS A 56 7.03 -5.61 -8.90
N LEU A 57 6.92 -5.50 -7.58
CA LEU A 57 7.23 -4.24 -6.91
C LEU A 57 8.74 -3.97 -6.87
N ALA A 58 9.56 -5.00 -6.62
CA ALA A 58 11.01 -4.87 -6.67
C ALA A 58 11.46 -4.37 -8.04
N ASP A 59 10.92 -4.93 -9.13
CA ASP A 59 11.20 -4.53 -10.51
C ASP A 59 10.83 -3.06 -10.80
N LYS A 60 9.78 -2.54 -10.14
CA LYS A 60 9.24 -1.20 -10.44
C LYS A 60 9.78 -0.09 -9.53
N LEU A 61 10.15 -0.44 -8.31
CA LEU A 61 10.43 0.52 -7.25
C LEU A 61 11.85 0.40 -6.68
N SER A 62 12.65 -0.59 -7.08
CA SER A 62 14.05 -0.68 -6.64
C SER A 62 14.96 0.22 -7.49
N PRO A 63 16.00 0.84 -6.92
CA PRO A 63 17.00 1.58 -7.69
C PRO A 63 17.82 0.67 -8.63
N GLU A 64 18.07 1.12 -9.87
CA GLU A 64 18.81 0.36 -10.89
C GLU A 64 20.27 0.04 -10.51
N ASN A 65 20.90 0.84 -9.66
CA ASN A 65 22.34 0.79 -9.37
C ASN A 65 22.70 0.31 -7.95
N GLY A 66 21.76 -0.26 -7.20
CA GLY A 66 21.98 -0.60 -5.80
C GLY A 66 21.19 -1.82 -5.35
N GLY A 67 21.81 -3.00 -5.49
CA GLY A 67 21.45 -4.22 -4.78
C GLY A 67 19.98 -4.64 -4.92
N GLU A 68 19.55 -5.02 -6.13
CA GLU A 68 18.25 -5.69 -6.34
C GLU A 68 18.02 -6.79 -5.29
N GLU A 69 19.07 -7.51 -4.91
CA GLU A 69 19.01 -8.54 -3.87
C GLU A 69 18.86 -8.03 -2.44
N GLU A 70 19.41 -6.88 -2.05
CA GLU A 70 19.33 -6.39 -0.66
C GLU A 70 18.00 -5.70 -0.39
N ASN A 71 17.49 -4.94 -1.37
CA ASN A 71 16.25 -4.20 -1.20
C ASN A 71 15.02 -5.14 -1.31
N SER A 72 15.00 -6.06 -2.28
CA SER A 72 13.89 -7.03 -2.46
C SER A 72 13.80 -8.06 -1.32
N LYS A 73 14.92 -8.50 -0.75
CA LYS A 73 14.93 -9.45 0.39
C LYS A 73 14.35 -8.86 1.69
N SER A 74 14.17 -7.54 1.76
CA SER A 74 13.68 -6.88 2.97
C SER A 74 12.16 -6.75 3.02
N TRP A 75 11.46 -6.94 1.89
CA TRP A 75 10.02 -6.72 1.83
C TRP A 75 9.30 -8.01 2.17
N LYS A 76 8.29 -7.91 3.03
CA LYS A 76 7.51 -9.06 3.46
C LYS A 76 6.02 -8.74 3.41
N VAL A 77 5.26 -9.59 2.73
CA VAL A 77 3.80 -9.56 2.84
C VAL A 77 3.41 -10.00 4.24
N LEU A 78 2.61 -9.16 4.90
CA LEU A 78 2.08 -9.45 6.23
C LEU A 78 0.73 -10.14 6.14
N ASP A 79 -0.22 -9.51 5.45
CA ASP A 79 -1.61 -9.96 5.39
C ASP A 79 -2.26 -9.55 4.05
N CYS A 80 -3.22 -10.34 3.58
CA CYS A 80 -4.17 -9.90 2.56
C CYS A 80 -5.28 -9.06 3.21
N LEU A 81 -5.36 -7.78 2.83
CA LEU A 81 -6.30 -6.81 3.40
C LEU A 81 -7.69 -6.89 2.77
N ALA A 82 -7.73 -7.04 1.45
CA ALA A 82 -8.98 -6.97 0.70
C ALA A 82 -8.89 -7.68 -0.65
N GLN A 83 -10.05 -8.08 -1.14
CA GLN A 83 -10.23 -8.66 -2.46
C GLN A 83 -11.39 -7.99 -3.17
N TRP A 84 -11.13 -7.51 -4.38
CA TRP A 84 -12.09 -6.82 -5.23
C TRP A 84 -12.29 -7.60 -6.52
N TRP A 85 -13.53 -7.67 -6.98
CA TRP A 85 -13.92 -8.47 -8.13
C TRP A 85 -14.53 -7.60 -9.21
N ARG A 86 -14.05 -7.77 -10.43
CA ARG A 86 -14.67 -7.20 -11.63
C ARG A 86 -15.50 -8.30 -12.31
N PRO A 87 -16.84 -8.25 -12.29
CA PRO A 87 -17.67 -9.31 -12.86
C PRO A 87 -17.70 -9.28 -14.39
N ASN A 88 -17.66 -8.09 -14.99
CA ASN A 88 -17.82 -7.83 -16.43
C ASN A 88 -16.68 -6.97 -16.99
N PHE A 89 -16.63 -6.72 -18.30
CA PHE A 89 -15.65 -5.81 -18.93
C PHE A 89 -16.04 -4.34 -18.73
N GLU A 90 -16.17 -3.93 -17.47
CA GLU A 90 -16.58 -2.59 -17.04
C GLU A 90 -15.63 -2.07 -15.96
N VAL A 91 -15.71 -0.78 -15.61
CA VAL A 91 -14.78 -0.14 -14.66
C VAL A 91 -15.05 -0.45 -13.19
N PHE A 92 -16.27 -0.86 -12.84
CA PHE A 92 -16.66 -1.07 -11.45
C PHE A 92 -16.17 -2.40 -10.90
N MET A 93 -15.76 -2.39 -9.63
CA MET A 93 -15.39 -3.58 -8.87
C MET A 93 -16.19 -3.64 -7.58
N TYR A 94 -16.39 -4.84 -7.06
CA TYR A 94 -17.14 -5.11 -5.84
C TYR A 94 -16.24 -5.79 -4.79
N PRO A 95 -16.36 -5.47 -3.49
CA PRO A 95 -15.58 -6.11 -2.44
C PRO A 95 -16.13 -7.51 -2.05
N PHE A 96 -16.87 -8.13 -2.97
CA PHE A 96 -17.43 -9.47 -2.89
C PHE A 96 -17.68 -9.94 -4.33
N LEU A 97 -17.83 -11.26 -4.54
CA LEU A 97 -18.25 -11.79 -5.83
C LEU A 97 -19.78 -11.69 -5.93
N PRO A 98 -20.35 -10.91 -6.88
CA PRO A 98 -21.80 -10.76 -6.96
C PRO A 98 -22.52 -12.08 -7.25
N PRO A 99 -23.78 -12.25 -6.80
CA PRO A 99 -24.56 -13.45 -7.05
C PRO A 99 -24.64 -13.81 -8.54
N HIS A 100 -24.64 -15.10 -8.86
CA HIS A 100 -24.72 -15.65 -10.22
C HIS A 100 -23.51 -15.36 -11.13
N ILE A 101 -22.46 -14.70 -10.64
CA ILE A 101 -21.21 -14.52 -11.38
C ILE A 101 -20.29 -15.72 -11.12
N SER A 102 -20.21 -16.64 -12.08
CA SER A 102 -19.30 -17.80 -12.03
C SER A 102 -17.95 -17.55 -12.70
N ARG A 103 -17.86 -16.55 -13.57
CA ARG A 103 -16.68 -16.26 -14.40
C ARG A 103 -16.32 -14.76 -14.38
N PRO A 104 -15.84 -14.25 -13.23
CA PRO A 104 -15.37 -12.87 -13.12
C PRO A 104 -14.21 -12.60 -14.08
N LYS A 105 -14.04 -11.32 -14.46
CA LYS A 105 -13.02 -10.86 -15.41
C LYS A 105 -11.70 -10.51 -14.75
N GLU A 106 -11.76 -10.01 -13.52
CA GLU A 106 -10.59 -9.64 -12.74
C GLU A 106 -10.81 -9.90 -11.25
N CYS A 107 -9.78 -10.42 -10.60
CA CYS A 107 -9.64 -10.43 -9.15
C CYS A 107 -8.44 -9.55 -8.79
N LYS A 108 -8.71 -8.48 -8.05
CA LYS A 108 -7.70 -7.61 -7.47
C LYS A 108 -7.52 -7.94 -5.99
N LYS A 109 -6.28 -8.15 -5.54
CA LYS A 109 -5.94 -8.35 -4.13
C LYS A 109 -5.00 -7.27 -3.62
N THR A 110 -5.31 -6.77 -2.44
CA THR A 110 -4.55 -5.72 -1.77
C THR A 110 -3.85 -6.32 -0.55
N PHE A 111 -2.53 -6.23 -0.48
CA PHE A 111 -1.72 -6.83 0.57
C PHE A 111 -1.04 -5.75 1.42
N LEU A 112 -0.96 -5.97 2.74
CA LEU A 112 -0.15 -5.16 3.63
C LEU A 112 1.31 -5.62 3.55
N ILE A 113 2.24 -4.70 3.28
CA ILE A 113 3.66 -5.01 3.15
C ILE A 113 4.45 -4.33 4.27
N SER A 114 5.26 -5.12 4.96
CA SER A 114 6.24 -4.62 5.92
C SER A 114 7.41 -3.99 5.18
N LEU A 115 7.73 -2.75 5.56
CA LEU A 115 8.94 -2.07 5.14
C LEU A 115 10.06 -2.23 6.18
N PRO A 116 11.34 -2.27 5.76
CA PRO A 116 12.46 -2.11 6.68
C PRO A 116 12.51 -0.67 7.22
N GLU A 117 13.33 -0.43 8.25
CA GLU A 117 13.51 0.90 8.87
C GLU A 117 13.91 1.98 7.85
N LYS A 118 14.76 1.60 6.88
CA LYS A 118 15.24 2.49 5.82
C LYS A 118 15.13 1.79 4.49
N ILE A 119 14.54 2.48 3.54
CA ILE A 119 14.36 2.01 2.17
C ILE A 119 14.49 3.17 1.19
N ALA A 120 15.10 2.89 0.04
CA ALA A 120 15.10 3.79 -1.10
C ALA A 120 14.14 3.26 -2.17
N PHE A 121 13.25 4.14 -2.63
CA PHE A 121 12.35 3.86 -3.75
C PHE A 121 12.83 4.61 -4.99
N PHE A 122 12.85 3.92 -6.13
CA PHE A 122 12.89 4.52 -7.44
C PHE A 122 11.46 4.85 -7.89
N VAL A 123 11.24 6.08 -8.29
CA VAL A 123 9.92 6.55 -8.74
C VAL A 123 10.09 7.13 -10.15
N PRO A 124 9.38 6.61 -11.16
CA PRO A 124 9.42 7.15 -12.52
C PRO A 124 9.04 8.63 -12.54
N SER A 125 9.65 9.40 -13.45
CA SER A 125 9.47 10.86 -13.53
C SER A 125 8.05 11.33 -13.83
N ASN A 126 7.20 10.45 -14.36
CA ASN A 126 5.78 10.72 -14.63
C ASN A 126 4.85 10.38 -13.45
N MET A 127 5.41 9.99 -12.29
CA MET A 127 4.68 9.70 -11.06
C MET A 127 5.27 10.46 -9.88
N THR A 128 4.48 10.65 -8.85
CA THR A 128 4.92 11.22 -7.58
C THR A 128 4.55 10.26 -6.45
N PHE A 129 5.49 10.02 -5.55
CA PHE A 129 5.26 9.21 -4.36
C PHE A 129 4.77 10.11 -3.24
N LEU A 130 3.59 9.81 -2.70
CA LEU A 130 2.93 10.60 -1.66
C LEU A 130 2.63 9.74 -0.45
N ALA A 131 2.85 10.29 0.74
CA ALA A 131 2.29 9.75 1.97
C ALA A 131 0.95 10.44 2.23
N VAL A 132 -0.14 9.68 2.33
CA VAL A 132 -1.49 10.21 2.59
C VAL A 132 -2.00 9.66 3.93
N PRO A 133 -2.41 10.51 4.88
CA PRO A 133 -2.87 10.06 6.18
C PRO A 133 -4.23 9.36 6.06
N LEU A 134 -4.50 8.41 6.97
CA LEU A 134 -5.75 7.62 6.93
C LEU A 134 -7.02 8.49 7.00
N PHE A 135 -6.98 9.63 7.70
CA PHE A 135 -8.12 10.54 7.81
C PHE A 135 -8.43 11.28 6.50
N GLU A 136 -7.44 11.47 5.62
CA GLU A 136 -7.65 12.10 4.30
C GLU A 136 -8.23 11.08 3.30
N LEU A 137 -7.89 9.80 3.46
CA LEU A 137 -8.50 8.72 2.68
C LEU A 137 -9.94 8.43 3.11
N TYR A 138 -10.24 8.58 4.40
CA TYR A 138 -11.57 8.29 4.92
C TYR A 138 -12.63 9.22 4.31
N ASP A 139 -13.72 8.61 3.84
CA ASP A 139 -14.89 9.30 3.28
C ASP A 139 -14.60 10.29 2.12
N SER A 140 -13.56 10.01 1.31
CA SER A 140 -13.15 10.87 0.18
C SER A 140 -13.21 10.18 -1.21
N PRO A 141 -14.29 9.45 -1.56
CA PRO A 141 -14.33 8.62 -2.78
C PRO A 141 -14.30 9.41 -4.09
N ALA A 142 -14.71 10.68 -4.07
CA ALA A 142 -14.62 11.55 -5.24
C ALA A 142 -13.17 11.84 -5.65
N ARG A 143 -12.22 11.78 -4.70
CA ARG A 143 -10.80 12.05 -4.92
C ARG A 143 -9.97 10.78 -5.08
N TYR A 144 -10.18 9.80 -4.20
CA TYR A 144 -9.34 8.59 -4.13
C TYR A 144 -10.02 7.33 -4.67
N GLY A 145 -11.30 7.40 -5.02
CA GLY A 145 -12.09 6.24 -5.41
C GLY A 145 -12.42 5.31 -4.23
N PRO A 146 -13.35 4.36 -4.43
CA PRO A 146 -13.88 3.53 -3.35
C PRO A 146 -12.85 2.58 -2.73
N GLN A 147 -11.87 2.11 -3.50
CA GLN A 147 -10.88 1.12 -3.04
C GLN A 147 -9.91 1.73 -2.03
N LEU A 148 -9.34 2.90 -2.33
CA LEU A 148 -8.41 3.58 -1.44
C LEU A 148 -9.12 4.13 -0.18
N CYS A 149 -10.36 4.63 -0.33
CA CYS A 149 -11.16 5.10 0.81
C CYS A 149 -11.58 3.98 1.77
N ALA A 150 -11.48 2.71 1.33
CA ALA A 150 -11.73 1.56 2.18
C ALA A 150 -10.52 1.17 3.05
N LEU A 151 -9.31 1.64 2.73
CA LEU A 151 -8.09 1.30 3.49
C LEU A 151 -8.18 1.61 4.99
N PRO A 152 -8.73 2.76 5.45
CA PRO A 152 -8.90 3.01 6.88
C PRO A 152 -9.74 1.93 7.58
N HIS A 153 -10.76 1.38 6.90
CA HIS A 153 -11.58 0.30 7.44
C HIS A 153 -10.77 -1.00 7.60
N TYR A 154 -10.00 -1.38 6.57
CA TYR A 154 -9.18 -2.59 6.61
C TYR A 154 -8.05 -2.50 7.63
N LEU A 155 -7.48 -1.31 7.78
CA LEU A 155 -6.36 -1.05 8.67
C LEU A 155 -6.78 -0.85 10.13
N SER A 156 -8.07 -0.61 10.40
CA SER A 156 -8.59 -0.38 11.75
C SER A 156 -8.40 -1.55 12.72
N ARG A 157 -8.17 -2.76 12.21
CA ARG A 157 -7.95 -3.97 13.03
C ARG A 157 -6.54 -4.11 13.57
N TYR A 158 -5.59 -3.33 13.06
CA TYR A 158 -4.17 -3.44 13.44
C TYR A 158 -3.85 -2.50 14.60
N ASN A 159 -2.94 -2.96 15.46
CA ASN A 159 -2.36 -2.12 16.48
C ASN A 159 -1.05 -1.51 15.96
N PHE A 160 -1.04 -0.21 15.67
CA PHE A 160 0.15 0.47 15.15
C PHE A 160 1.06 0.91 16.27
N GLU A 161 2.35 0.66 16.13
CA GLU A 161 3.41 1.23 16.96
C GLU A 161 4.26 2.15 16.09
N CYS A 162 4.19 3.46 16.37
CA CYS A 162 5.00 4.45 15.67
C CYS A 162 6.28 4.66 16.46
N VAL A 163 7.42 4.48 15.81
CA VAL A 163 8.75 4.57 16.44
C VAL A 163 9.55 5.77 15.91
N ASP A 164 10.32 6.42 16.78
CA ASP A 164 11.29 7.43 16.37
C ASP A 164 12.55 6.81 15.74
N LYS A 165 13.48 7.66 15.30
CA LYS A 165 14.77 7.27 14.71
C LYS A 165 15.68 6.43 15.62
N ASN A 166 15.36 6.31 16.91
CA ASN A 166 16.09 5.48 17.88
C ASN A 166 15.32 4.20 18.23
N GLY A 167 14.22 3.91 17.54
CA GLY A 167 13.34 2.78 17.82
C GLY A 167 12.44 2.96 19.05
N VAL A 168 12.34 4.18 19.60
CA VAL A 168 11.48 4.44 20.76
C VAL A 168 10.05 4.66 20.29
N VAL A 169 9.10 3.92 20.87
CA VAL A 169 7.67 4.09 20.58
C VAL A 169 7.22 5.49 21.01
N VAL A 170 6.76 6.28 20.05
CA VAL A 170 6.25 7.65 20.26
C VAL A 170 4.73 7.72 20.27
N SER A 171 4.05 6.77 19.62
CA SER A 171 2.60 6.62 19.70
C SER A 171 2.18 5.18 19.43
N GLN A 172 1.00 4.82 19.93
CA GLN A 172 0.39 3.51 19.72
C GLN A 172 -1.10 3.67 19.45
N PHE A 173 -1.67 2.85 18.57
CA PHE A 173 -3.11 2.84 18.25
C PHE A 173 -3.67 1.42 18.35
N PRO A 174 -4.86 1.20 18.93
CA PRO A 174 -5.60 2.10 19.83
C PRO A 174 -4.85 2.26 21.17
N GLY A 175 -4.84 3.49 21.69
CA GLY A 175 -3.75 3.99 22.54
C GLY A 175 -3.56 3.40 23.94
N SER A 176 -2.27 3.26 24.29
CA SER A 176 -1.74 3.17 25.66
C SER A 176 -0.45 3.98 25.89
N ALA A 177 0.22 4.48 24.83
CA ALA A 177 1.48 5.22 24.94
C ALA A 177 1.24 6.75 24.91
N PRO A 178 1.76 7.54 25.87
CA PRO A 178 1.69 8.99 25.82
C PRO A 178 2.53 9.51 24.65
N TYR A 179 1.94 10.36 23.79
CA TYR A 179 2.69 11.08 22.78
C TYR A 179 3.74 11.97 23.44
N LYS A 180 5.02 11.63 23.25
CA LYS A 180 6.15 12.41 23.77
C LYS A 180 6.66 13.35 22.67
N HIS A 181 6.19 14.59 22.68
CA HIS A 181 6.78 15.67 21.88
C HIS A 181 8.20 15.91 22.40
N LYS A 182 9.22 15.84 21.52
CA LYS A 182 10.54 16.41 21.85
C LYS A 182 10.41 17.91 21.64
N ASP A 183 10.25 18.65 22.73
CA ASP A 183 10.52 20.08 22.70
C ASP A 183 12.01 20.23 22.33
N GLU A 184 12.28 20.85 21.18
CA GLU A 184 13.62 21.33 20.88
C GLU A 184 13.98 22.40 21.91
N ASP A 185 14.84 22.03 22.84
CA ASP A 185 15.37 22.91 23.86
C ASP A 185 16.17 24.03 23.19
N SER A 186 15.57 25.23 23.22
CA SER A 186 16.19 26.51 23.58
C SER A 186 17.70 26.46 23.88
N GLY A 187 18.50 26.51 22.82
CA GLY A 187 19.94 26.76 22.88
C GLY A 187 20.32 28.15 22.38
N MET A 188 19.59 29.22 22.76
CA MET A 188 20.08 30.58 22.58
C MET A 188 20.95 30.93 23.79
N GLN A 189 22.24 30.59 23.70
CA GLN A 189 23.25 31.09 24.65
C GLN A 189 23.54 32.56 24.34
N ALA A 190 23.36 33.40 25.37
CA ALA A 190 23.84 34.77 25.44
C ALA A 190 25.35 34.80 25.73
#